data_AF-A0A2A2ETY9-F1
#
_entry.id   AF-A0A2A2ETY9-F1
#
_cell.length_a   1.000
_cell.length_b   1.000
_cell.length_c   1.000
_cell.angle_alpha   90.00
_cell.angle_beta   90.00
_cell.angle_gamma   90.00
#
_symmetry.space_group_name_H-M   'P 1'
#
loop_
_entity.id
_entity.type
_entity.pdbx_description
1 polymer ?
#
loop_
_entity_poly.entity_id
_entity_poly.type
_entity_poly.pdbx_seq_one_letter_code
_entity_poly.pdbx_strand_id
1 'polypeptide(L)'
;MADRTLKTSIGLMMLLLAGVPSAWASGMEPMSNREMADVRGQGVGIVMEDFRFAHGHDPDNNQTFRLSGITNQAGEDVEVLVDQLYIGGAESERGENLQTVNLGRLTNPFGIDLLDGDAIGGDAAGKAVFEYAAPEKVAQSEGVACLSGGTDTGCVSRAPNADQNIRGERMDLGFETTVQSGTAAAQSVNIHAEKAVVDGSFIQLWGATSDDSRQQLRGRIQTNFYTPSLTVSACEQGGTSCNTEIAFNDFMMELALGNEHQPLFMGVLGVGQEVKTDGETVAGPGNFRLELKAINNARSPAPINDAGDGSSDDDATYDFYNDYYTNDDYRSDIEVGSLEVGGQDMGATRMKGMLFQKLDVTTRSLD
;
A
#
# COMPACT_ATOMS: atom_id res chain seq x y z
N MET A 1 45.97 -17.98 -60.41
CA MET A 1 44.88 -16.99 -60.28
C MET A 1 45.09 -16.29 -58.95
N ALA A 2 45.36 -14.98 -59.00
CA ALA A 2 45.44 -14.00 -57.89
C ALA A 2 46.33 -14.36 -56.68
N ASP A 3 47.52 -13.79 -56.48
CA ASP A 3 47.90 -12.38 -56.28
C ASP A 3 47.63 -11.84 -54.85
N ARG A 4 48.67 -11.15 -54.33
CA ARG A 4 48.79 -10.21 -53.19
C ARG A 4 48.95 -10.76 -51.77
N THR A 5 50.18 -10.93 -51.29
CA THR A 5 51.15 -9.93 -50.73
C THR A 5 50.84 -9.48 -49.31
N LEU A 6 51.55 -10.11 -48.38
CA LEU A 6 51.80 -9.71 -47.00
C LEU A 6 52.69 -8.45 -47.01
N LYS A 7 52.22 -7.33 -46.43
CA LYS A 7 53.06 -6.16 -46.13
C LYS A 7 52.98 -5.85 -44.65
N THR A 8 54.07 -6.19 -43.98
CA THR A 8 54.57 -5.62 -42.74
C THR A 8 54.67 -4.09 -42.85
N SER A 9 54.17 -3.37 -41.84
CA SER A 9 54.68 -2.04 -41.52
C SER A 9 54.63 -1.84 -40.00
N ILE A 10 55.82 -1.71 -39.43
CA ILE A 10 56.11 -1.33 -38.06
C ILE A 10 56.03 0.21 -38.00
N GLY A 11 55.28 0.76 -37.04
CA GLY A 11 55.15 2.21 -36.86
C GLY A 11 54.45 2.62 -35.57
N LEU A 12 55.18 2.50 -34.45
CA LEU A 12 55.27 3.44 -33.32
C LEU A 12 53.96 4.03 -32.69
N MET A 13 53.54 3.41 -31.58
CA MET A 13 53.29 3.99 -30.24
C MET A 13 52.53 5.33 -30.14
N MET A 14 51.27 5.28 -29.69
CA MET A 14 50.69 6.32 -28.82
C MET A 14 49.74 5.69 -27.78
N LEU A 15 49.99 6.08 -26.53
CA LEU A 15 49.31 5.73 -25.29
C LEU A 15 47.85 6.26 -25.29
N LEU A 16 46.88 5.44 -24.89
CA LEU A 16 45.57 5.93 -24.40
C LEU A 16 45.01 4.92 -23.37
N LEU A 17 45.50 5.06 -22.14
CA LEU A 17 44.68 4.78 -20.95
C LEU A 17 43.65 5.91 -20.86
N ALA A 18 42.36 5.58 -20.80
CA ALA A 18 41.34 6.15 -19.92
C ALA A 18 39.94 5.94 -20.51
N GLY A 19 38.99 5.54 -19.67
CA GLY A 19 37.57 5.62 -19.96
C GLY A 19 36.82 4.30 -19.84
N VAL A 20 36.88 3.65 -18.68
CA VAL A 20 35.71 2.87 -18.22
C VAL A 20 34.56 3.87 -18.15
N PRO A 21 33.42 3.67 -18.84
CA PRO A 21 32.25 4.50 -18.58
C PRO A 21 31.83 4.20 -17.14
N SER A 22 32.18 5.12 -16.24
CA SER A 22 31.57 5.24 -14.93
C SER A 22 30.07 5.31 -15.14
N ALA A 23 29.34 4.35 -14.58
CA ALA A 23 27.91 4.43 -14.39
C ALA A 23 27.63 5.81 -13.78
N TRP A 24 26.79 6.55 -14.47
CA TRP A 24 26.41 7.90 -14.11
C TRP A 24 25.73 7.83 -12.75
N ALA A 25 26.25 8.59 -11.78
CA ALA A 25 25.50 8.92 -10.59
C ALA A 25 24.29 9.74 -11.07
N SER A 26 23.13 9.11 -11.18
CA SER A 26 21.86 9.81 -11.33
C SER A 26 21.55 10.48 -9.99
N GLY A 27 21.97 11.74 -9.85
CA GLY A 27 21.51 12.61 -8.78
C GLY A 27 20.20 13.28 -9.18
N MET A 28 19.38 13.66 -8.19
CA MET A 28 18.21 14.50 -8.43
C MET A 28 18.66 15.85 -9.01
N GLU A 29 18.15 16.23 -10.18
CA GLU A 29 18.37 17.57 -10.75
C GLU A 29 17.13 18.44 -10.48
N PRO A 30 17.29 19.65 -9.91
CA PRO A 30 16.16 20.53 -9.64
C PRO A 30 15.53 20.99 -10.96
N MET A 31 14.24 20.68 -11.14
CA MET A 31 13.47 21.13 -12.29
C MET A 31 12.85 22.51 -12.04
N SER A 32 12.86 23.36 -13.05
CA SER A 32 12.14 24.64 -13.07
C SER A 32 10.65 24.46 -13.36
N ASN A 33 9.82 25.45 -13.01
CA ASN A 33 8.38 25.44 -13.32
C ASN A 33 8.08 25.30 -14.82
N ARG A 34 9.01 25.68 -15.70
CA ARG A 34 8.83 25.54 -17.15
C ARG A 34 9.02 24.08 -17.58
N GLU A 35 10.00 23.40 -17.01
CA GLU A 35 10.25 21.98 -17.27
C GLU A 35 9.13 21.12 -16.69
N MET A 36 8.63 21.44 -15.49
CA MET A 36 7.44 20.78 -14.93
C MET A 36 6.18 20.98 -15.79
N ALA A 37 6.04 22.12 -16.48
CA ALA A 37 4.90 22.40 -17.35
C ALA A 37 4.98 21.67 -18.70
N ASP A 38 6.18 21.25 -19.12
CA ASP A 38 6.41 20.50 -20.37
C ASP A 38 6.29 18.98 -20.19
N VAL A 39 6.23 18.48 -18.95
CA VAL A 39 5.92 17.07 -18.66
C VAL A 39 4.47 16.79 -19.07
N ARG A 40 4.29 16.00 -20.14
CA ARG A 40 2.98 15.57 -20.63
C ARG A 40 2.83 14.05 -20.49
N GLY A 41 1.96 13.63 -19.57
CA GLY A 41 1.35 12.29 -19.56
C GLY A 41 2.28 11.10 -19.31
N GLN A 42 3.39 11.27 -18.58
CA GLN A 42 4.30 10.17 -18.20
C GLN A 42 4.34 9.93 -16.68
N GLY A 43 3.27 10.30 -15.98
CA GLY A 43 3.22 10.29 -14.52
C GLY A 43 4.22 11.23 -13.85
N VAL A 44 4.28 11.14 -12.52
CA VAL A 44 5.23 11.83 -11.64
C VAL A 44 5.83 10.80 -10.69
N GLY A 45 7.15 10.63 -10.75
CA GLY A 45 7.91 9.87 -9.77
C GLY A 45 8.33 10.73 -8.59
N ILE A 46 8.10 10.23 -7.38
CA ILE A 46 8.44 10.87 -6.10
C ILE A 46 9.48 10.00 -5.39
N VAL A 47 10.60 10.62 -5.04
CA VAL A 47 11.67 10.03 -4.25
C VAL A 47 11.91 10.95 -3.07
N MET A 48 12.01 10.39 -1.87
CA MET A 48 12.28 11.17 -0.67
C MET A 48 13.63 10.72 -0.12
N GLU A 49 14.65 11.58 -0.23
CA GLU A 49 15.98 11.33 0.30
C GLU A 49 16.14 11.92 1.71
N ASP A 50 16.83 11.20 2.59
CA ASP A 50 17.01 11.53 4.01
C ASP A 50 15.71 11.96 4.70
N PHE A 51 14.62 11.29 4.32
CA PHE A 51 13.29 11.59 4.80
C PHE A 51 13.16 11.24 6.28
N ARG A 52 12.48 12.11 6.99
CA ARG A 52 11.94 11.85 8.32
C ARG A 52 10.68 12.68 8.48
N PHE A 53 9.68 12.07 9.08
CA PHE A 53 8.47 12.75 9.50
C PHE A 53 8.27 12.48 10.97
N ALA A 54 7.92 13.53 11.71
CA ALA A 54 7.60 13.42 13.11
C ALA A 54 6.52 14.45 13.43
N HIS A 55 5.46 13.97 14.05
CA HIS A 55 4.53 14.76 14.81
C HIS A 55 4.58 14.25 16.24
N GLY A 56 4.70 15.18 17.18
CA GLY A 56 4.59 14.90 18.61
C GLY A 56 3.58 15.85 19.22
N HIS A 57 2.99 15.43 20.33
CA HIS A 57 2.10 16.26 21.12
C HIS A 57 2.89 17.22 22.00
N ASP A 58 2.84 18.51 21.66
CA ASP A 58 3.42 19.59 22.46
C ASP A 58 2.35 20.67 22.73
N PRO A 59 1.63 20.56 23.86
CA PRO A 59 0.57 21.49 24.21
C PRO A 59 1.10 22.88 24.59
N ASP A 60 2.34 22.99 25.06
CA ASP A 60 2.95 24.27 25.45
C ASP A 60 3.21 25.17 24.24
N ASN A 61 3.43 24.55 23.07
CA ASN A 61 3.63 25.26 21.79
C ASN A 61 2.42 25.18 20.84
N ASN A 62 1.24 24.77 21.32
CA ASN A 62 0.03 24.55 20.52
C ASN A 62 0.24 23.59 19.32
N GLN A 63 1.18 22.65 19.42
CA GLN A 63 1.42 21.62 18.42
C GLN A 63 0.68 20.35 18.83
N THR A 64 -0.64 20.41 18.79
CA THR A 64 -1.50 19.30 19.16
C THR A 64 -2.34 18.88 17.96
N PHE A 65 -2.33 17.60 17.61
CA PHE A 65 -3.26 17.05 16.65
C PHE A 65 -4.40 16.33 17.38
N ARG A 66 -5.61 16.87 17.26
CA ARG A 66 -6.82 16.38 17.96
C ARG A 66 -7.91 16.11 16.93
N LEU A 67 -8.51 14.93 17.00
CA LEU A 67 -9.76 14.63 16.32
C LEU A 67 -10.89 14.86 17.32
N SER A 68 -11.80 15.77 16.95
CA SER A 68 -12.95 16.17 17.75
C SER A 68 -14.24 16.08 16.93
N GLY A 69 -15.40 16.30 17.56
CA GLY A 69 -16.70 16.17 16.91
C GLY A 69 -17.23 14.73 16.87
N ILE A 70 -16.65 13.86 17.70
CA ILE A 70 -17.13 12.50 17.94
C ILE A 70 -17.85 12.54 19.29
N THR A 71 -19.04 11.94 19.40
CA THR A 71 -19.76 11.81 20.67
C THR A 71 -20.00 10.33 20.99
N ASN A 72 -20.10 10.01 22.29
CA ASN A 72 -20.51 8.69 22.73
C ASN A 72 -22.04 8.55 22.70
N GLN A 73 -22.56 7.35 23.01
CA GLN A 73 -24.01 7.10 23.03
C GLN A 73 -24.78 7.97 24.04
N ALA A 74 -24.09 8.55 25.03
CA ALA A 74 -24.68 9.48 25.99
C ALA A 74 -24.62 10.95 25.51
N GLY A 75 -24.08 11.21 24.32
CA GLY A 75 -23.90 12.55 23.77
C GLY A 75 -22.72 13.32 24.37
N GLU A 76 -21.80 12.65 25.05
CA GLU A 76 -20.59 13.26 25.60
C GLU A 76 -19.47 13.24 24.55
N ASP A 77 -18.64 14.28 24.54
CA ASP A 77 -17.52 14.38 23.60
C ASP A 77 -16.52 13.23 23.77
N VAL A 78 -16.10 12.67 22.64
CA VAL A 78 -14.97 11.74 22.52
C VAL A 78 -13.83 12.50 21.86
N GLU A 79 -12.73 12.59 22.58
CA GLU A 79 -11.51 13.23 22.12
C GLU A 79 -10.49 12.16 21.76
N VAL A 80 -9.91 12.27 20.55
CA VAL A 80 -8.78 11.44 20.13
C VAL A 80 -7.58 12.36 19.91
N LEU A 81 -6.59 12.22 20.77
CA LEU A 81 -5.33 12.93 20.70
C LEU A 81 -4.32 12.05 19.95
N VAL A 82 -3.64 12.60 18.95
CA VAL A 82 -2.49 11.92 18.35
C VAL A 82 -1.24 12.40 19.08
N ASP A 83 -0.72 11.52 19.91
CA ASP A 83 0.41 11.77 20.80
C ASP A 83 1.74 11.76 20.03
N GLN A 84 1.84 10.84 19.07
CA GLN A 84 2.99 10.72 18.20
C GLN A 84 2.56 10.12 16.85
N LEU A 85 3.12 10.63 15.76
CA LEU A 85 3.07 10.00 14.45
C LEU A 85 4.42 10.20 13.79
N TYR A 86 5.11 9.13 13.42
CA TYR A 86 6.41 9.26 12.77
C TYR A 86 6.63 8.27 11.63
N ILE A 87 7.50 8.70 10.72
CA ILE A 87 8.12 7.88 9.69
C ILE A 87 9.62 8.16 9.78
N GLY A 88 10.41 7.13 10.07
CA GLY A 88 11.85 7.23 10.22
C GLY A 88 12.57 6.05 9.57
N GLY A 89 13.89 6.07 9.61
CA GLY A 89 14.72 4.92 9.26
C GLY A 89 14.67 3.85 10.33
N ALA A 90 15.14 2.66 9.96
CA ALA A 90 15.42 1.60 10.91
C ALA A 90 16.19 2.11 12.13
N GLU A 91 15.87 1.58 13.31
CA GLU A 91 16.49 1.95 14.60
C GLU A 91 16.07 3.35 15.07
N SER A 92 14.84 3.79 14.72
CA SER A 92 14.29 5.05 15.21
C SER A 92 13.82 5.01 16.67
N GLU A 93 14.02 3.88 17.38
CA GLU A 93 13.72 3.70 18.81
C GLU A 93 12.30 4.14 19.18
N ARG A 94 11.30 3.63 18.44
CA ARG A 94 9.88 4.01 18.61
C ARG A 94 9.62 5.53 18.53
N GLY A 95 10.44 6.24 17.77
CA GLY A 95 10.32 7.69 17.56
C GLY A 95 11.08 8.55 18.56
N GLU A 96 11.78 7.96 19.54
CA GLU A 96 12.66 8.70 20.46
C GLU A 96 13.89 9.27 19.74
N ASN A 97 14.45 8.50 18.80
CA ASN A 97 15.67 8.87 18.07
C ASN A 97 15.53 8.65 16.57
N LEU A 98 14.73 9.50 15.93
CA LEU A 98 14.39 9.37 14.51
C LEU A 98 15.61 9.37 13.59
N GLN A 99 15.81 8.22 12.95
CA GLN A 99 16.76 8.05 11.87
C GLN A 99 16.15 8.56 10.56
N THR A 100 16.99 8.97 9.60
CA THR A 100 16.53 9.25 8.23
C THR A 100 16.36 7.95 7.44
N VAL A 101 15.41 7.96 6.49
CA VAL A 101 15.10 6.87 5.57
C VAL A 101 15.04 7.41 4.14
N ASN A 102 15.43 6.62 3.15
CA ASN A 102 15.14 6.96 1.75
C ASN A 102 13.89 6.20 1.31
N LEU A 103 12.90 6.89 0.76
CA LEU A 103 11.66 6.27 0.28
C LEU A 103 11.58 6.41 -1.24
N GLY A 104 11.61 5.25 -1.92
CA GLY A 104 11.71 5.16 -3.37
C GLY A 104 13.12 5.49 -3.89
N ARG A 105 13.31 5.27 -5.19
CA ARG A 105 14.53 5.64 -5.94
C ARG A 105 14.17 6.15 -7.32
N LEU A 106 15.09 6.81 -8.00
CA LEU A 106 14.85 7.27 -9.38
C LEU A 106 14.48 6.13 -10.35
N THR A 107 14.98 4.92 -10.10
CA THR A 107 14.66 3.72 -10.92
C THR A 107 13.46 2.93 -10.40
N ASN A 108 12.91 3.29 -9.23
CA ASN A 108 11.74 2.64 -8.62
C ASN A 108 11.06 3.61 -7.64
N PRO A 109 10.45 4.71 -8.12
CA PRO A 109 9.91 5.76 -7.26
C PRO A 109 8.51 5.41 -6.76
N PHE A 110 7.98 6.22 -5.84
CA PHE A 110 6.53 6.31 -5.68
C PHE A 110 5.95 7.01 -6.91
N GLY A 111 4.96 6.41 -7.56
CA GLY A 111 4.39 6.92 -8.81
C GLY A 111 3.02 7.55 -8.61
N ILE A 112 2.78 8.68 -9.27
CA ILE A 112 1.42 9.15 -9.60
C ILE A 112 1.29 9.06 -11.11
N ASP A 113 0.38 8.25 -11.62
CA ASP A 113 0.23 8.07 -13.07
C ASP A 113 -1.24 8.05 -13.52
N LEU A 114 -1.42 8.13 -14.84
CA LEU A 114 -2.70 7.95 -15.51
C LEU A 114 -2.59 6.79 -16.50
N LEU A 115 -2.99 5.61 -16.04
CA LEU A 115 -2.93 4.37 -16.81
C LEU A 115 -4.06 4.29 -17.84
N ASP A 116 -3.81 3.51 -18.90
CA ASP A 116 -4.85 3.07 -19.82
C ASP A 116 -5.67 1.93 -19.20
N GLY A 117 -6.95 2.16 -19.00
CA GLY A 117 -7.87 1.19 -18.41
C GLY A 117 -8.08 -0.06 -19.25
N ASP A 118 -7.71 -0.05 -20.54
CA ASP A 118 -7.67 -1.27 -21.36
C ASP A 118 -6.63 -2.29 -20.86
N ALA A 119 -5.58 -1.85 -20.16
CA ALA A 119 -4.61 -2.74 -19.51
C ALA A 119 -5.15 -3.39 -18.22
N ILE A 120 -6.21 -2.84 -17.65
CA ILE A 120 -6.84 -3.32 -16.41
C ILE A 120 -8.03 -4.24 -16.72
N GLY A 121 -8.79 -3.94 -17.79
CA GLY A 121 -9.92 -4.75 -18.21
C GLY A 121 -11.23 -4.42 -17.49
N GLY A 122 -12.23 -5.26 -17.75
CA GLY A 122 -13.58 -5.14 -17.18
C GLY A 122 -14.16 -3.72 -17.25
N ASP A 123 -14.60 -3.24 -16.09
CA ASP A 123 -15.23 -1.93 -15.91
C ASP A 123 -14.29 -0.72 -16.07
N ALA A 124 -12.97 -0.96 -16.17
CA ALA A 124 -11.96 0.07 -16.41
C ALA A 124 -11.68 0.28 -17.91
N ALA A 125 -12.02 -0.69 -18.77
CA ALA A 125 -11.74 -0.62 -20.21
C ALA A 125 -12.30 0.67 -20.86
N GLY A 126 -11.49 1.28 -21.72
CA GLY A 126 -11.77 2.53 -22.41
C GLY A 126 -11.75 3.78 -21.52
N LYS A 127 -11.20 3.69 -20.30
CA LYS A 127 -11.13 4.80 -19.34
C LYS A 127 -9.68 5.11 -18.98
N ALA A 128 -9.45 6.35 -18.57
CA ALA A 128 -8.21 6.71 -17.90
C ALA A 128 -8.31 6.32 -16.42
N VAL A 129 -7.27 5.68 -15.90
CA VAL A 129 -7.21 5.22 -14.51
C VAL A 129 -6.14 6.00 -13.77
N PHE A 130 -6.54 6.75 -12.75
CA PHE A 130 -5.61 7.39 -11.85
C PHE A 130 -4.94 6.33 -10.98
N GLU A 131 -3.61 6.35 -10.92
CA GLU A 131 -2.83 5.49 -10.05
C GLU A 131 -1.98 6.31 -9.09
N TYR A 132 -1.97 5.87 -7.82
CA TYR A 132 -0.88 6.17 -6.90
C TYR A 132 -0.26 4.85 -6.44
N ALA A 133 1.02 4.65 -6.73
CA ALA A 133 1.73 3.39 -6.51
C ALA A 133 2.99 3.57 -5.65
N ALA A 134 3.24 2.61 -4.78
CA ALA A 134 4.54 2.41 -4.13
C ALA A 134 5.55 1.81 -5.13
N PRO A 135 6.86 1.83 -4.81
CA PRO A 135 7.87 1.14 -5.61
C PRO A 135 7.49 -0.32 -5.88
N GLU A 136 7.84 -0.86 -7.04
CA GLU A 136 7.54 -2.26 -7.39
C GLU A 136 8.40 -3.24 -6.58
N LYS A 137 7.86 -4.44 -6.32
CA LYS A 137 8.66 -5.58 -5.85
C LYS A 137 9.70 -5.91 -6.93
N VAL A 138 10.92 -6.28 -6.53
CA VAL A 138 12.01 -6.59 -7.47
C VAL A 138 12.28 -8.09 -7.56
N ALA A 139 13.03 -8.52 -8.59
CA ALA A 139 13.47 -9.91 -8.67
C ALA A 139 14.42 -10.26 -7.50
N GLN A 140 14.45 -11.54 -7.11
CA GLN A 140 15.32 -12.03 -6.03
C GLN A 140 16.81 -11.72 -6.25
N SER A 141 17.27 -11.65 -7.51
CA SER A 141 18.64 -11.28 -7.86
C SER A 141 18.97 -9.79 -7.68
N GLU A 142 17.95 -8.95 -7.53
CA GLU A 142 18.08 -7.48 -7.52
C GLU A 142 17.77 -6.85 -6.15
N GLY A 143 17.35 -7.65 -5.18
CA GLY A 143 16.96 -7.16 -3.86
C GLY A 143 17.22 -8.13 -2.72
N VAL A 144 16.55 -7.88 -1.60
CA VAL A 144 16.58 -8.66 -0.37
C VAL A 144 15.15 -9.00 0.02
N ALA A 145 14.95 -10.16 0.63
CA ALA A 145 13.63 -10.57 1.11
C ALA A 145 13.05 -9.52 2.07
N CYS A 146 11.77 -9.16 1.89
CA CYS A 146 11.12 -8.14 2.71
C CYS A 146 11.12 -8.54 4.19
N LEU A 147 11.00 -9.84 4.49
CA LEU A 147 11.17 -10.43 5.82
C LEU A 147 12.36 -11.41 5.82
N SER A 148 13.23 -11.31 6.82
CA SER A 148 14.37 -12.21 7.00
C SER A 148 13.98 -13.41 7.88
N GLY A 149 13.51 -14.52 7.28
CA GLY A 149 13.22 -15.76 8.02
C GLY A 149 11.82 -16.35 7.82
N GLY A 150 10.93 -15.67 7.10
CA GLY A 150 9.62 -16.20 6.73
C GLY A 150 9.68 -17.31 5.67
N THR A 151 8.61 -18.11 5.55
CA THR A 151 8.31 -18.86 4.32
C THR A 151 8.36 -17.90 3.14
N ASP A 152 8.93 -18.32 2.01
CA ASP A 152 9.05 -17.50 0.79
C ASP A 152 7.78 -16.66 0.56
N THR A 153 7.84 -15.38 0.92
CA THR A 153 6.71 -14.46 0.85
C THR A 153 6.53 -13.91 -0.55
N GLY A 154 7.38 -14.31 -1.51
CA GLY A 154 7.44 -13.72 -2.84
C GLY A 154 7.85 -12.24 -2.86
N CYS A 155 7.99 -11.58 -1.69
CA CYS A 155 8.37 -10.19 -1.58
C CYS A 155 9.89 -10.05 -1.47
N VAL A 156 10.45 -9.40 -2.47
CA VAL A 156 11.83 -8.94 -2.48
C VAL A 156 11.78 -7.43 -2.74
N SER A 157 12.35 -6.67 -1.79
CA SER A 157 12.52 -5.23 -1.91
C SER A 157 13.99 -4.89 -2.13
N ARG A 158 14.30 -3.69 -2.59
CA ARG A 158 15.69 -3.34 -2.88
C ARG A 158 16.52 -3.28 -1.58
N ALA A 159 17.80 -3.66 -1.68
CA ALA A 159 18.68 -3.76 -0.53
C ALA A 159 18.86 -2.41 0.21
N PRO A 160 18.92 -2.41 1.55
CA PRO A 160 19.10 -1.20 2.34
C PRO A 160 20.40 -0.42 2.11
N ASN A 161 21.33 -0.95 1.32
CA ASN A 161 22.61 -0.34 0.96
C ASN A 161 22.98 -0.65 -0.51
N ALA A 162 21.99 -0.80 -1.40
CA ALA A 162 22.27 -1.09 -2.82
C ALA A 162 23.11 0.01 -3.49
N ASP A 163 23.16 1.20 -2.89
CA ASP A 163 24.14 2.25 -3.15
C ASP A 163 24.83 2.59 -1.82
N GLN A 164 26.16 2.73 -1.81
CA GLN A 164 27.00 2.63 -0.60
C GLN A 164 26.81 3.74 0.44
N ASN A 165 25.91 4.70 0.22
CA ASN A 165 25.58 5.79 1.15
C ASN A 165 24.08 5.99 1.37
N ILE A 166 23.21 5.17 0.76
CA ILE A 166 21.76 5.33 0.82
C ILE A 166 21.21 4.43 1.93
N ARG A 167 20.68 5.02 3.01
CA ARG A 167 19.89 4.30 4.02
C ARG A 167 18.64 3.72 3.36
N GLY A 168 18.41 2.41 3.51
CA GLY A 168 17.38 1.65 2.79
C GLY A 168 15.94 2.12 2.88
N GLU A 169 15.09 1.59 2.01
CA GLU A 169 13.63 1.81 1.92
C GLU A 169 12.81 1.08 2.99
N ARG A 170 13.43 0.83 4.15
CA ARG A 170 12.82 0.12 5.28
C ARG A 170 12.55 1.11 6.39
N MET A 171 11.31 1.56 6.46
CA MET A 171 10.91 2.62 7.37
C MET A 171 10.42 2.07 8.71
N ASP A 172 10.81 2.72 9.79
CA ASP A 172 10.10 2.57 11.06
C ASP A 172 8.89 3.50 11.03
N LEU A 173 7.73 2.96 11.41
CA LEU A 173 6.47 3.70 11.52
C LEU A 173 5.99 3.65 12.96
N GLY A 174 5.46 4.75 13.46
CA GLY A 174 4.76 4.73 14.74
C GLY A 174 3.58 5.67 14.78
N PHE A 175 2.57 5.23 15.52
CA PHE A 175 1.35 5.96 15.79
C PHE A 175 0.97 5.72 17.25
N GLU A 176 0.96 6.78 18.04
CA GLU A 176 0.51 6.79 19.43
C GLU A 176 -0.70 7.71 19.54
N THR A 177 -1.76 7.22 20.18
CA THR A 177 -2.98 7.99 20.37
C THR A 177 -3.57 7.76 21.74
N THR A 178 -4.15 8.81 22.31
CA THR A 178 -4.91 8.77 23.53
C THR A 178 -6.36 9.13 23.26
N VAL A 179 -7.27 8.25 23.64
CA VAL A 179 -8.72 8.41 23.49
C VAL A 179 -9.35 8.66 24.85
N GLN A 180 -10.15 9.71 24.95
CA GLN A 180 -10.93 10.03 26.15
C GLN A 180 -12.40 10.19 25.78
N SER A 181 -13.29 9.41 26.40
CA SER A 181 -14.74 9.55 26.24
C SER A 181 -15.35 10.23 27.46
N GLY A 182 -15.80 11.47 27.30
CA GLY A 182 -16.39 12.27 28.37
C GLY A 182 -15.48 12.35 29.59
N THR A 183 -15.95 11.83 30.71
CA THR A 183 -15.21 11.79 31.99
C THR A 183 -14.51 10.45 32.26
N ALA A 184 -14.56 9.51 31.32
CA ALA A 184 -13.86 8.23 31.45
C ALA A 184 -12.34 8.42 31.50
N ALA A 185 -11.65 7.46 32.11
CA ALA A 185 -10.19 7.42 32.09
C ALA A 185 -9.70 7.35 30.63
N ALA A 186 -8.69 8.14 30.32
CA ALA A 186 -8.06 8.14 29.01
C ALA A 186 -7.42 6.78 28.74
N GLN A 187 -7.50 6.32 27.49
CA GLN A 187 -6.94 5.06 27.04
C GLN A 187 -5.99 5.32 25.89
N SER A 188 -4.77 4.81 25.98
CA SER A 188 -3.79 4.96 24.91
C SER A 188 -3.70 3.70 24.06
N VAL A 189 -3.42 3.87 22.77
CA VAL A 189 -3.14 2.80 21.82
C VAL A 189 -1.92 3.23 21.02
N ASN A 190 -0.89 2.41 21.07
CA ASN A 190 0.39 2.66 20.40
C ASN A 190 0.65 1.52 19.44
N ILE A 191 0.98 1.86 18.20
CA ILE A 191 1.31 0.94 17.13
C ILE A 191 2.68 1.32 16.60
N HIS A 192 3.62 0.39 16.59
CA HIS A 192 4.93 0.60 15.97
C HIS A 192 5.27 -0.54 15.03
N ALA A 193 5.75 -0.22 13.83
CA ALA A 193 6.28 -1.19 12.89
C ALA A 193 7.76 -0.87 12.61
N GLU A 194 8.60 -1.88 12.68
CA GLU A 194 10.04 -1.73 12.41
C GLU A 194 10.35 -2.14 10.97
N LYS A 195 11.24 -1.42 10.28
CA LYS A 195 11.76 -1.81 8.95
C LYS A 195 10.67 -2.20 7.95
N ALA A 196 9.54 -1.49 8.00
CA ALA A 196 8.37 -1.75 7.18
C ALA A 196 8.67 -1.50 5.69
N VAL A 197 8.07 -2.34 4.84
CA VAL A 197 8.15 -2.30 3.38
C VAL A 197 6.74 -2.31 2.82
N VAL A 198 6.48 -1.47 1.82
CA VAL A 198 5.15 -1.33 1.18
C VAL A 198 5.17 -1.60 -0.32
N ASP A 199 6.28 -2.15 -0.83
CA ASP A 199 6.51 -2.35 -2.26
C ASP A 199 5.39 -3.17 -2.93
N GLY A 200 4.96 -2.73 -4.11
CA GLY A 200 3.86 -3.29 -4.89
C GLY A 200 2.46 -2.86 -4.44
N SER A 201 2.34 -1.97 -3.44
CA SER A 201 1.05 -1.37 -3.08
C SER A 201 0.62 -0.33 -4.11
N PHE A 202 -0.67 -0.23 -4.37
CA PHE A 202 -1.25 0.82 -5.20
C PHE A 202 -2.71 1.09 -4.86
N ILE A 203 -3.16 2.29 -5.22
CA ILE A 203 -4.58 2.63 -5.37
C ILE A 203 -4.82 3.07 -6.81
N GLN A 204 -5.78 2.42 -7.46
CA GLN A 204 -6.17 2.72 -8.83
C GLN A 204 -7.64 3.07 -8.89
N LEU A 205 -7.96 4.22 -9.46
CA LEU A 205 -9.28 4.84 -9.43
C LEU A 205 -9.73 5.28 -10.82
N TRP A 206 -10.99 5.03 -11.16
CA TRP A 206 -11.57 5.45 -12.43
C TRP A 206 -13.03 5.86 -12.31
N GLY A 207 -13.44 6.74 -13.22
CA GLY A 207 -14.80 7.27 -13.25
C GLY A 207 -15.82 6.24 -13.76
N ALA A 208 -17.03 6.30 -13.20
CA ALA A 208 -18.18 5.62 -13.78
C ALA A 208 -18.49 6.13 -15.21
N THR A 209 -19.21 5.34 -16.00
CA THR A 209 -19.80 5.83 -17.26
C THR A 209 -20.96 6.78 -16.95
N SER A 210 -21.31 7.66 -17.90
CA SER A 210 -22.43 8.60 -17.75
C SER A 210 -23.77 7.91 -17.42
N ASP A 211 -23.92 6.68 -17.88
CA ASP A 211 -25.17 5.92 -17.78
C ASP A 211 -25.23 5.05 -16.50
N ASP A 212 -24.16 5.06 -15.68
CA ASP A 212 -24.16 4.33 -14.41
C ASP A 212 -25.03 5.05 -13.38
N SER A 213 -26.14 4.42 -13.01
CA SER A 213 -27.04 4.91 -11.94
C SER A 213 -26.36 5.19 -10.59
N ARG A 214 -25.18 4.59 -10.30
CA ARG A 214 -24.45 4.82 -9.05
C ARG A 214 -23.70 6.14 -9.03
N GLN A 215 -23.18 6.60 -10.18
CA GLN A 215 -22.32 7.79 -10.27
C GLN A 215 -21.19 7.83 -9.22
N GLN A 216 -20.63 6.65 -8.89
CA GLN A 216 -19.56 6.49 -7.89
C GLN A 216 -18.20 6.31 -8.57
N LEU A 217 -17.14 6.65 -7.85
CA LEU A 217 -15.80 6.29 -8.26
C LEU A 217 -15.64 4.77 -8.15
N ARG A 218 -14.96 4.16 -9.11
CA ARG A 218 -14.61 2.74 -9.09
C ARG A 218 -13.12 2.61 -8.87
N GLY A 219 -12.68 1.49 -8.33
CA GLY A 219 -11.27 1.30 -8.04
C GLY A 219 -10.86 -0.12 -7.75
N ARG A 220 -9.55 -0.29 -7.56
CA ARG A 220 -8.94 -1.40 -6.86
C ARG A 220 -7.80 -0.89 -5.99
N ILE A 221 -7.58 -1.56 -4.87
CA ILE A 221 -6.52 -1.22 -3.91
C ILE A 221 -5.72 -2.48 -3.64
N GLN A 222 -4.40 -2.41 -3.84
CA GLN A 222 -3.45 -3.39 -3.33
C GLN A 222 -2.69 -2.77 -2.17
N THR A 223 -2.77 -3.36 -0.99
CA THR A 223 -1.98 -2.93 0.18
C THR A 223 -1.05 -4.07 0.57
N ASN A 224 0.23 -3.90 0.28
CA ASN A 224 1.29 -4.78 0.75
C ASN A 224 1.98 -4.12 1.94
N PHE A 225 2.16 -4.88 3.01
CA PHE A 225 2.82 -4.41 4.22
C PHE A 225 3.61 -5.54 4.84
N TYR A 226 4.92 -5.38 4.92
CA TYR A 226 5.82 -6.36 5.52
C TYR A 226 6.68 -5.67 6.56
N THR A 227 6.72 -6.24 7.77
CA THR A 227 7.58 -5.76 8.83
C THR A 227 8.06 -6.92 9.70
N PRO A 228 9.37 -6.96 10.05
CA PRO A 228 9.88 -7.95 11.00
C PRO A 228 9.20 -7.90 12.37
N SER A 229 8.68 -6.74 12.78
CA SER A 229 8.02 -6.55 14.06
C SER A 229 6.97 -5.46 13.96
N LEU A 230 5.71 -5.84 14.14
CA LEU A 230 4.60 -4.92 14.39
C LEU A 230 4.19 -5.08 15.86
N THR A 231 4.26 -4.02 16.65
CA THR A 231 3.88 -4.01 18.06
C THR A 231 2.64 -3.16 18.25
N VAL A 232 1.71 -3.67 19.05
CA VAL A 232 0.51 -2.95 19.51
C VAL A 232 0.49 -2.99 21.02
N SER A 233 0.32 -1.84 21.65
CA SER A 233 0.33 -1.73 23.10
C SER A 233 -0.65 -0.66 23.57
N ALA A 234 -1.08 -0.75 24.83
CA ALA A 234 -2.08 0.16 25.41
C ALA A 234 -1.48 1.08 26.49
N CYS A 235 -0.25 1.50 26.29
CA CYS A 235 0.56 2.20 27.29
C CYS A 235 0.34 3.70 27.20
N GLU A 236 0.34 4.39 28.33
CA GLU A 236 0.38 5.84 28.35
C GLU A 236 1.64 6.36 27.61
N GLN A 237 1.54 7.59 27.07
CA GLN A 237 2.58 8.25 26.28
C GLN A 237 3.97 8.17 26.95
N GLY A 238 4.98 7.69 26.22
CA GLY A 238 6.36 7.53 26.73
C GLY A 238 6.57 6.36 27.72
N GLY A 239 5.59 5.46 27.86
CA GLY A 239 5.61 4.34 28.79
C GLY A 239 6.64 3.26 28.44
N THR A 240 7.87 3.43 28.88
CA THR A 240 9.00 2.47 28.81
C THR A 240 8.79 1.16 29.59
N SER A 241 7.62 0.92 30.19
CA SER A 241 7.34 -0.24 31.06
C SER A 241 5.95 -0.85 30.84
N CYS A 242 5.62 -1.07 29.57
CA CYS A 242 4.36 -1.71 29.23
C CYS A 242 4.50 -3.23 29.26
N ASN A 243 3.95 -3.87 30.28
CA ASN A 243 3.98 -5.34 30.41
C ASN A 243 2.94 -6.04 29.51
N THR A 244 2.12 -5.29 28.78
CA THR A 244 1.06 -5.80 27.90
C THR A 244 1.27 -5.26 26.49
N GLU A 245 2.29 -5.78 25.83
CA GLU A 245 2.53 -5.59 24.40
C GLU A 245 2.06 -6.85 23.65
N ILE A 246 1.46 -6.62 22.49
CA ILE A 246 1.22 -7.64 21.47
C ILE A 246 2.24 -7.41 20.37
N ALA A 247 3.16 -8.34 20.17
CA ALA A 247 4.13 -8.28 19.08
C ALA A 247 3.76 -9.31 18.01
N PHE A 248 3.66 -8.85 16.77
CA PHE A 248 3.51 -9.65 15.58
C PHE A 248 4.86 -9.71 14.88
N ASN A 249 5.60 -10.78 15.13
CA ASN A 249 6.90 -11.02 14.52
C ASN A 249 6.73 -11.59 13.12
N ASP A 250 7.54 -11.10 12.18
CA ASP A 250 7.46 -11.42 10.74
C ASP A 250 6.04 -11.22 10.19
N PHE A 251 5.47 -10.03 10.44
CA PHE A 251 4.14 -9.67 9.98
C PHE A 251 4.15 -9.38 8.47
N MET A 252 3.25 -10.03 7.76
CA MET A 252 2.95 -9.79 6.36
C MET A 252 1.45 -9.61 6.18
N MET A 253 1.10 -8.62 5.37
CA MET A 253 -0.24 -8.42 4.86
C MET A 253 -0.15 -8.08 3.37
N GLU A 254 -0.86 -8.84 2.56
CA GLU A 254 -1.17 -8.49 1.17
C GLU A 254 -2.68 -8.42 1.08
N LEU A 255 -3.23 -7.23 0.88
CA LEU A 255 -4.67 -6.99 0.85
C LEU A 255 -5.07 -6.49 -0.54
N ALA A 256 -5.76 -7.35 -1.28
CA ALA A 256 -6.34 -7.07 -2.58
C ALA A 256 -7.83 -6.74 -2.42
N LEU A 257 -8.19 -5.46 -2.60
CA LEU A 257 -9.57 -4.98 -2.59
C LEU A 257 -9.98 -4.56 -4.00
N GLY A 258 -10.76 -5.44 -4.62
CA GLY A 258 -11.36 -5.22 -5.93
C GLY A 258 -10.46 -5.64 -7.09
N ASN A 259 -11.11 -5.93 -8.21
CA ASN A 259 -10.47 -6.37 -9.44
C ASN A 259 -11.37 -6.05 -10.65
N GLU A 260 -10.97 -6.50 -11.84
CA GLU A 260 -11.74 -6.25 -13.07
C GLU A 260 -13.17 -6.83 -13.04
N HIS A 261 -13.36 -7.94 -12.32
CA HIS A 261 -14.65 -8.63 -12.17
C HIS A 261 -15.49 -8.08 -11.01
N GLN A 262 -14.86 -7.46 -10.03
CA GLN A 262 -15.46 -7.03 -8.77
C GLN A 262 -14.83 -5.70 -8.33
N PRO A 263 -15.14 -4.57 -8.99
CA PRO A 263 -14.53 -3.30 -8.63
C PRO A 263 -15.01 -2.81 -7.26
N LEU A 264 -14.12 -2.09 -6.59
CA LEU A 264 -14.40 -1.34 -5.38
C LEU A 264 -15.16 -0.06 -5.74
N PHE A 265 -16.32 0.19 -5.14
CA PHE A 265 -17.08 1.42 -5.31
C PHE A 265 -16.80 2.37 -4.16
N MET A 266 -16.55 3.64 -4.48
CA MET A 266 -16.29 4.70 -3.53
C MET A 266 -17.13 5.93 -3.85
N GLY A 267 -17.72 6.53 -2.82
CA GLY A 267 -18.41 7.79 -2.98
C GLY A 267 -19.05 8.28 -1.70
N VAL A 268 -19.66 9.45 -1.79
CA VAL A 268 -20.46 10.04 -0.72
C VAL A 268 -21.93 9.83 -1.06
N LEU A 269 -22.71 9.35 -0.08
CA LEU A 269 -24.14 9.15 -0.24
C LEU A 269 -24.84 10.49 -0.50
N GLY A 270 -25.70 10.52 -1.51
CA GLY A 270 -26.53 11.67 -1.85
C GLY A 270 -27.82 11.76 -1.03
N VAL A 271 -28.54 12.88 -1.19
CA VAL A 271 -29.87 13.07 -0.57
C VAL A 271 -30.83 12.01 -1.09
N GLY A 272 -31.47 11.26 -0.17
CA GLY A 272 -32.39 10.17 -0.51
C GLY A 272 -31.72 8.83 -0.80
N GLN A 273 -30.38 8.73 -0.70
CA GLN A 273 -29.70 7.44 -0.67
C GLN A 273 -29.72 6.87 0.75
N GLU A 274 -30.12 5.61 0.86
CA GLU A 274 -30.23 4.87 2.12
C GLU A 274 -29.38 3.61 2.04
N VAL A 275 -28.60 3.33 3.08
CA VAL A 275 -27.91 2.05 3.25
C VAL A 275 -28.63 1.26 4.33
N LYS A 276 -29.03 0.03 4.02
CA LYS A 276 -29.60 -0.90 5.00
C LYS A 276 -28.49 -1.77 5.55
N THR A 277 -28.13 -1.56 6.82
CA THR A 277 -27.16 -2.39 7.54
C THR A 277 -27.87 -3.00 8.74
N ASP A 278 -27.90 -4.33 8.83
CA ASP A 278 -28.46 -5.07 9.98
C ASP A 278 -29.88 -4.69 10.43
N GLY A 279 -30.73 -4.28 9.48
CA GLY A 279 -32.13 -3.89 9.74
C GLY A 279 -32.30 -2.42 10.09
N GLU A 280 -31.21 -1.65 10.21
CA GLU A 280 -31.23 -0.21 10.37
C GLU A 280 -31.01 0.49 9.03
N THR A 281 -31.85 1.48 8.74
CA THR A 281 -31.69 2.37 7.59
C THR A 281 -30.77 3.50 7.99
N VAL A 282 -29.53 3.50 7.51
CA VAL A 282 -28.65 4.66 7.57
C VAL A 282 -29.07 5.61 6.44
N ALA A 283 -29.99 6.52 6.77
CA ALA A 283 -30.31 7.66 5.93
C ALA A 283 -29.29 8.77 6.21
N GLY A 284 -28.48 9.13 5.24
CA GLY A 284 -27.47 10.16 5.47
C GLY A 284 -26.83 10.65 4.19
N PRO A 285 -27.38 11.69 3.53
CA PRO A 285 -26.55 12.50 2.64
C PRO A 285 -25.27 12.90 3.37
N GLY A 286 -24.12 12.74 2.72
CA GLY A 286 -22.82 13.12 3.28
C GLY A 286 -21.99 11.97 3.87
N ASN A 287 -22.56 10.77 4.02
CA ASN A 287 -21.80 9.61 4.49
C ASN A 287 -20.88 9.06 3.38
N PHE A 288 -19.61 8.80 3.68
CA PHE A 288 -18.71 8.09 2.79
C PHE A 288 -19.03 6.59 2.80
N ARG A 289 -19.05 5.98 1.62
CA ARG A 289 -19.30 4.55 1.44
C ARG A 289 -18.23 3.92 0.55
N LEU A 290 -17.75 2.78 1.02
CA LEU A 290 -16.82 1.88 0.36
C LEU A 290 -17.51 0.52 0.19
N GLU A 291 -17.66 0.04 -1.03
CA GLU A 291 -18.41 -1.21 -1.31
C GLU A 291 -17.67 -2.10 -2.31
N LEU A 292 -17.42 -3.36 -1.94
CA LEU A 292 -17.16 -4.46 -2.88
C LEU A 292 -18.45 -5.21 -3.12
N LYS A 293 -18.98 -5.15 -4.35
CA LYS A 293 -20.19 -5.87 -4.73
C LYS A 293 -19.97 -7.38 -4.67
N ALA A 294 -21.03 -8.15 -4.42
CA ALA A 294 -20.99 -9.59 -4.63
C ALA A 294 -20.68 -9.94 -6.08
N ILE A 295 -19.77 -10.90 -6.30
CA ILE A 295 -19.40 -11.39 -7.64
C ILE A 295 -20.59 -11.88 -8.47
N ASN A 296 -21.65 -12.34 -7.82
CA ASN A 296 -22.87 -12.82 -8.49
C ASN A 296 -23.54 -11.77 -9.39
N ASN A 297 -23.21 -10.48 -9.21
CA ASN A 297 -23.73 -9.38 -10.02
C ASN A 297 -22.86 -9.04 -11.25
N ALA A 298 -21.68 -9.65 -11.40
CA ALA A 298 -20.74 -9.41 -12.51
C ALA A 298 -20.90 -10.40 -13.68
N ARG A 299 -21.98 -11.19 -13.66
CA ARG A 299 -22.18 -12.38 -14.47
C ARG A 299 -22.65 -12.09 -15.92
N SER A 300 -22.12 -12.85 -16.89
CA SER A 300 -22.79 -13.17 -18.16
C SER A 300 -23.95 -14.17 -17.91
N PRO A 301 -25.17 -13.94 -18.40
CA PRO A 301 -26.38 -14.69 -17.98
C PRO A 301 -26.38 -16.19 -18.33
N ALA A 302 -25.40 -16.70 -19.09
CA ALA A 302 -25.32 -18.10 -19.47
C ALA A 302 -24.95 -18.99 -18.27
N PRO A 303 -25.58 -20.16 -18.09
CA PRO A 303 -25.12 -21.16 -17.13
C PRO A 303 -23.83 -21.83 -17.63
N ILE A 304 -22.97 -22.25 -16.69
CA ILE A 304 -21.90 -23.22 -17.01
C ILE A 304 -22.57 -24.47 -17.57
N ASN A 305 -21.94 -25.11 -18.54
CA ASN A 305 -22.46 -26.34 -19.14
C ASN A 305 -22.72 -27.44 -18.07
N ASP A 306 -23.55 -28.44 -18.40
CA ASP A 306 -23.90 -29.52 -17.47
C ASP A 306 -22.68 -30.38 -17.05
N ALA A 307 -21.57 -30.30 -17.79
CA ALA A 307 -20.32 -30.98 -17.48
C ALA A 307 -19.48 -30.24 -16.41
N GLY A 308 -19.73 -28.95 -16.19
CA GLY A 308 -19.05 -28.14 -15.18
C GLY A 308 -17.58 -27.86 -15.46
N ASP A 309 -17.11 -28.12 -16.69
CA ASP A 309 -15.70 -28.18 -17.07
C ASP A 309 -15.32 -27.27 -18.25
N GLY A 310 -16.27 -26.46 -18.75
CA GLY A 310 -16.06 -25.58 -19.88
C GLY A 310 -15.80 -26.29 -21.21
N SER A 311 -16.08 -27.60 -21.33
CA SER A 311 -15.72 -28.43 -22.50
C SER A 311 -16.47 -28.13 -23.82
N SER A 312 -17.26 -27.05 -23.88
CA SER A 312 -17.89 -26.57 -25.12
C SER A 312 -17.12 -25.37 -25.63
N ASP A 313 -16.97 -25.25 -26.96
CA ASP A 313 -16.40 -24.06 -27.60
C ASP A 313 -17.11 -22.80 -27.07
N ASP A 314 -16.41 -21.98 -26.27
CA ASP A 314 -16.85 -20.69 -25.68
C ASP A 314 -17.68 -20.74 -24.36
N ASP A 315 -17.19 -21.43 -23.31
CA ASP A 315 -17.75 -21.25 -21.94
C ASP A 315 -17.11 -20.07 -21.18
N ALA A 316 -17.42 -18.85 -21.62
CA ALA A 316 -16.99 -17.61 -20.97
C ALA A 316 -17.39 -17.51 -19.48
N THR A 317 -18.39 -18.28 -19.03
CA THR A 317 -18.80 -18.30 -17.62
C THR A 317 -17.83 -19.13 -16.78
N TYR A 318 -17.39 -20.29 -17.30
CA TYR A 318 -16.34 -21.08 -16.68
C TYR A 318 -15.04 -20.27 -16.59
N ASP A 319 -14.59 -19.64 -17.69
CA ASP A 319 -13.34 -18.88 -17.74
C ASP A 319 -13.32 -17.75 -16.71
N PHE A 320 -14.43 -17.02 -16.58
CA PHE A 320 -14.62 -15.99 -15.55
C PHE A 320 -14.42 -16.52 -14.13
N TYR A 321 -15.10 -17.62 -13.76
CA TYR A 321 -14.99 -18.17 -12.41
C TYR A 321 -13.63 -18.82 -12.17
N ASN A 322 -13.07 -19.48 -13.19
CA ASN A 322 -11.74 -20.06 -13.10
C ASN A 322 -10.71 -18.95 -12.86
N ASP A 323 -10.72 -17.87 -13.63
CA ASP A 323 -9.85 -16.72 -13.40
C ASP A 323 -10.05 -16.15 -11.99
N TYR A 324 -11.29 -15.79 -11.61
CA TYR A 324 -11.56 -15.20 -10.29
C TYR A 324 -11.12 -16.09 -9.11
N TYR A 325 -11.29 -17.41 -9.21
CA TYR A 325 -10.92 -18.35 -8.15
C TYR A 325 -9.51 -18.92 -8.28
N THR A 326 -8.73 -18.60 -9.30
CA THR A 326 -7.36 -19.12 -9.44
C THR A 326 -6.30 -18.04 -9.58
N ASN A 327 -6.68 -16.81 -9.91
CA ASN A 327 -5.78 -15.68 -10.00
C ASN A 327 -5.33 -15.22 -8.60
N ASP A 328 -4.01 -15.23 -8.38
CA ASP A 328 -3.40 -14.86 -7.11
C ASP A 328 -3.46 -13.34 -6.85
N ASP A 329 -3.57 -12.51 -7.89
CA ASP A 329 -3.64 -11.05 -7.76
C ASP A 329 -4.93 -10.57 -7.05
N TYR A 330 -5.94 -11.44 -6.95
CA TYR A 330 -7.21 -11.13 -6.28
C TYR A 330 -7.23 -11.58 -4.82
N ARG A 331 -6.20 -12.29 -4.40
CA ARG A 331 -6.15 -12.95 -3.11
C ARG A 331 -5.48 -12.06 -2.09
N SER A 332 -5.97 -12.16 -0.86
CA SER A 332 -5.37 -11.49 0.28
C SER A 332 -4.79 -12.51 1.25
N ASP A 333 -3.62 -12.18 1.76
CA ASP A 333 -2.86 -12.99 2.69
C ASP A 333 -2.53 -12.16 3.94
N ILE A 334 -2.64 -12.78 5.11
CA ILE A 334 -2.14 -12.24 6.37
C ILE A 334 -1.34 -13.34 7.04
N GLU A 335 -0.08 -13.07 7.31
CA GLU A 335 0.82 -14.01 7.99
C GLU A 335 1.53 -13.34 9.15
N VAL A 336 1.71 -14.12 10.20
CA VAL A 336 2.47 -13.76 11.39
C VAL A 336 3.37 -14.95 11.71
N GLY A 337 4.68 -14.74 11.70
CA GLY A 337 5.65 -15.79 12.03
C GLY A 337 5.56 -16.23 13.50
N SER A 338 5.39 -15.27 14.41
CA SER A 338 5.08 -15.53 15.82
C SER A 338 4.29 -14.38 16.41
N LEU A 339 3.21 -14.70 17.11
CA LEU A 339 2.42 -13.75 17.89
C LEU A 339 2.86 -13.85 19.36
N GLU A 340 3.42 -12.79 19.92
CA GLU A 340 3.76 -12.71 21.33
C GLU A 340 2.77 -11.80 22.08
N VAL A 341 2.27 -12.26 23.21
CA VAL A 341 1.38 -11.47 24.08
C VAL A 341 1.96 -11.46 25.49
N GLY A 342 2.35 -10.28 25.99
CA GLY A 342 2.96 -10.15 27.31
C GLY A 342 4.23 -10.99 27.47
N GLY A 343 5.00 -11.15 26.39
CA GLY A 343 6.22 -11.95 26.33
C GLY A 343 6.01 -13.46 26.22
N GLN A 344 4.76 -13.93 26.03
CA GLN A 344 4.47 -15.33 25.76
C GLN A 344 4.18 -15.55 24.27
N ASP A 345 4.96 -16.41 23.62
CA ASP A 345 4.76 -16.83 22.24
C ASP A 345 3.50 -17.72 22.12
N MET A 346 2.59 -17.31 21.23
CA MET A 346 1.35 -18.00 20.85
C MET A 346 1.51 -18.79 19.54
N GLY A 347 2.69 -18.71 18.91
CA GLY A 347 3.03 -19.38 17.67
C GLY A 347 2.65 -18.60 16.41
N ALA A 348 2.88 -19.24 15.27
CA ALA A 348 2.61 -18.68 13.95
C ALA A 348 1.11 -18.72 13.61
N THR A 349 0.61 -17.70 12.92
CA THR A 349 -0.76 -17.67 12.37
C THR A 349 -0.71 -17.27 10.90
N ARG A 350 -1.49 -17.95 10.05
CA ARG A 350 -1.56 -17.67 8.62
C ARG A 350 -3.00 -17.76 8.13
N MET A 351 -3.42 -16.74 7.39
CA MET A 351 -4.65 -16.72 6.60
C MET A 351 -4.21 -16.47 5.15
N LYS A 352 -4.39 -17.45 4.27
CA LYS A 352 -3.95 -17.35 2.87
C LYS A 352 -5.11 -17.54 1.90
N GLY A 353 -5.01 -16.91 0.75
CA GLY A 353 -5.92 -17.07 -0.37
C GLY A 353 -7.30 -16.50 -0.10
N MET A 354 -7.41 -15.48 0.75
CA MET A 354 -8.70 -14.88 1.08
C MET A 354 -9.28 -14.12 -0.12
N LEU A 355 -10.54 -14.37 -0.43
CA LEU A 355 -11.30 -13.63 -1.44
C LEU A 355 -12.47 -12.91 -0.77
N PHE A 356 -12.56 -11.60 -0.95
CA PHE A 356 -13.65 -10.79 -0.40
C PHE A 356 -14.90 -10.95 -1.25
N GLN A 357 -15.87 -11.72 -0.75
CA GLN A 357 -17.14 -11.90 -1.45
C GLN A 357 -18.03 -10.66 -1.40
N LYS A 358 -17.98 -9.90 -0.31
CA LYS A 358 -18.68 -8.63 -0.14
C LYS A 358 -17.97 -7.81 0.93
N LEU A 359 -17.85 -6.52 0.70
CA LEU A 359 -17.48 -5.53 1.70
C LEU A 359 -18.45 -4.36 1.57
N ASP A 360 -18.99 -3.86 2.66
CA ASP A 360 -19.84 -2.67 2.65
C ASP A 360 -19.55 -1.89 3.93
N VAL A 361 -18.77 -0.83 3.77
CA VAL A 361 -18.39 0.07 4.85
C VAL A 361 -19.05 1.41 4.56
N THR A 362 -19.87 1.87 5.48
CA THR A 362 -20.51 3.19 5.40
C THR A 362 -20.16 3.95 6.66
N THR A 363 -19.57 5.13 6.52
CA THR A 363 -19.39 6.04 7.64
C THR A 363 -20.77 6.49 8.10
N ARG A 364 -20.94 6.69 9.40
CA ARG A 364 -22.15 7.29 9.96
C ARG A 364 -21.75 8.54 10.73
N SER A 365 -22.55 9.59 10.63
CA SER A 365 -22.52 10.60 11.67
C SER A 365 -22.99 9.97 12.97
N LEU A 366 -22.39 10.38 14.09
CA LEU A 366 -22.79 9.99 15.44
C LEU A 366 -23.70 11.04 16.10
N ASP A 367 -24.10 12.08 15.33
CA ASP A 367 -24.95 13.18 15.79
C ASP A 367 -26.40 12.77 16.09
#